data_AF-A0A7V4G9Z7-F1
#
_entry.id   AF-A0A7V4G9Z7-F1
#
_cell.length_a   1.000
_cell.length_b   1.000
_cell.length_c   1.000
_cell.angle_alpha   90.00
_cell.angle_beta   90.00
_cell.angle_gamma   90.00
#
_symmetry.space_group_name_H-M   'P 1'
#
loop_
_entity.id
_entity.type
_entity.pdbx_description
1 polymer ?
#
loop_
_entity_poly.entity_id
_entity_poly.type
_entity_poly.pdbx_seq_one_letter_code
_entity_poly.pdbx_strand_id
1 'polypeptide(L)' 'MKRNKRTTVLAHEDLAPLTEHILTAMGKEGHTIRKRLKNFYRTKALAKVEVFDPALEAQACEAGGP' A
#
# COMPACT_ATOMS: atom_id res chain seq x y z
N MET A 1 -11.98 18.87 -22.28
CA MET A 1 -11.45 17.53 -21.88
C MET A 1 -11.34 17.47 -20.36
N LYS A 2 -12.22 16.72 -19.70
CA LYS A 2 -12.18 16.51 -18.24
C LYS A 2 -11.16 15.39 -17.97
N ARG A 3 -9.93 15.74 -17.56
CA ARG A 3 -8.89 14.76 -17.21
C ARG A 3 -9.32 14.05 -15.92
N ASN A 4 -9.89 12.86 -16.05
CA ASN A 4 -10.10 11.96 -14.92
C ASN A 4 -8.70 11.53 -14.42
N LYS A 5 -8.29 12.01 -13.25
CA LYS A 5 -7.00 11.63 -12.65
C LYS A 5 -7.14 10.18 -12.18
N ARG A 6 -6.74 9.24 -13.03
CA ARG A 6 -6.68 7.81 -12.71
C ARG A 6 -5.68 7.66 -11.56
N THR A 7 -6.18 7.32 -10.38
CA THR A 7 -5.34 7.01 -9.21
C THR A 7 -4.65 5.68 -9.49
N THR A 8 -3.41 5.72 -9.94
CA THR A 8 -2.59 4.52 -10.06
C THR A 8 -2.23 4.09 -8.66
N VAL A 9 -2.72 2.92 -8.22
CA VAL A 9 -2.24 2.27 -7.02
C VAL A 9 -0.79 1.86 -7.32
N LEU A 10 0.17 2.63 -6.83
CA LEU A 10 1.57 2.26 -6.90
C LEU A 10 1.73 0.92 -6.19
N ALA A 11 2.44 -0.01 -6.83
CA ALA A 11 2.71 -1.33 -6.30
C ALA A 11 3.20 -1.21 -4.85
N HIS A 12 2.75 -2.11 -3.98
CA HIS A 12 2.93 -2.07 -2.52
C HIS A 12 4.38 -1.97 -2.01
N GLU A 13 5.38 -1.94 -2.89
CA GLU A 13 6.80 -1.82 -2.59
C GLU A 13 7.40 -0.44 -2.90
N ASP A 14 6.74 0.38 -3.72
CA ASP A 14 7.28 1.66 -4.16
C ASP A 14 6.80 2.82 -3.30
N LEU A 15 7.77 3.61 -2.83
CA LEU A 15 7.50 4.84 -2.11
C LEU A 15 6.96 5.90 -3.08
N ALA A 16 6.08 6.77 -2.57
CA ALA A 16 5.58 7.88 -3.36
C ALA A 16 6.75 8.75 -3.87
N PRO A 17 6.68 9.29 -5.11
CA PRO A 17 7.77 10.06 -5.69
C PRO A 17 8.26 11.23 -4.83
N LEU A 18 7.34 11.92 -4.14
CA LEU A 18 7.68 13.00 -3.21
C LEU A 18 8.47 12.49 -2.00
N THR A 19 8.08 11.34 -1.44
CA THR A 19 8.79 10.70 -0.33
C THR A 19 10.19 10.29 -0.74
N GLU A 20 10.36 9.68 -1.92
CA GLU A 20 11.67 9.35 -2.49
C GLU A 20 12.55 10.59 -2.66
N HIS A 21 11.98 11.69 -3.16
CA HIS A 21 12.69 12.96 -3.32
C HIS A 21 13.19 13.52 -1.99
N ILE A 22 12.32 13.62 -0.97
CA ILE A 22 12.69 14.11 0.37
C ILE A 22 13.79 13.24 0.98
N LEU A 23 13.63 11.91 0.94
CA LEU A 23 14.62 10.98 1.49
C LEU A 23 15.94 11.03 0.74
N THR A 24 15.94 11.35 -0.55
CA THR A 24 17.19 11.57 -1.31
C THR A 24 17.90 12.83 -0.84
N ALA A 25 17.16 13.93 -0.65
CA ALA A 25 17.71 15.21 -0.21
C ALA A 25 18.34 15.13 1.19
N MET A 26 17.89 14.20 2.05
CA MET A 26 18.45 13.96 3.39
C MET A 26 19.78 13.18 3.38
N GLY A 27 20.20 12.59 2.26
CA GLY A 27 21.43 11.81 2.18
C GLY A 27 21.40 10.52 3.01
N LYS A 28 22.38 10.33 3.91
CA LYS A 28 22.62 9.03 4.60
C LYS A 28 21.48 8.64 5.55
N GLU A 29 20.89 9.60 6.25
CA GLU A 29 19.75 9.35 7.12
C GLU A 29 18.51 8.97 6.32
N GLY A 30 18.26 9.69 5.22
CA GLY A 30 17.16 9.39 4.32
C GLY A 30 17.27 8.01 3.68
N HIS A 31 18.49 7.56 3.35
CA HIS A 31 18.73 6.19 2.89
C HIS A 31 18.33 5.14 3.94
N THR A 32 18.65 5.40 5.21
CA THR A 32 18.30 4.51 6.33
C THR A 32 16.78 4.45 6.53
N ILE A 33 16.11 5.60 6.48
CA ILE A 33 14.66 5.70 6.60
C ILE A 33 13.97 4.99 5.42
N ARG A 34 14.46 5.19 4.19
CA ARG A 34 13.95 4.51 2.98
C ARG A 34 13.96 2.99 3.14
N LYS A 35 15.08 2.43 3.62
CA LYS A 35 15.21 0.98 3.84
C LYS A 35 14.20 0.47 4.87
N ARG A 36 14.00 1.20 5.97
CA ARG A 36 13.04 0.84 7.02
C ARG A 36 11.59 0.91 6.52
N LEU A 37 11.23 1.94 5.75
CA LEU A 37 9.90 2.08 5.18
C LEU A 37 9.55 0.96 4.21
N LYS A 38 10.47 0.61 3.30
CA LYS A 38 10.26 -0.51 2.36
C LYS A 38 10.05 -1.83 3.09
N ASN A 39 10.86 -2.11 4.11
CA ASN A 39 10.68 -3.30 4.94
C ASN A 39 9.33 -3.31 5.67
N PHE A 40 8.94 -2.18 6.25
CA PHE A 40 7.64 -2.05 6.92
C PHE A 40 6.47 -2.34 5.97
N TYR A 41 6.49 -1.78 4.77
CA TYR A 41 5.43 -2.02 3.78
C TYR A 41 5.39 -3.45 3.29
N ARG A 42 6.55 -4.11 3.10
CA ARG A 42 6.61 -5.55 2.81
C ARG A 42 6.00 -6.40 3.91
N THR A 43 6.37 -6.15 5.17
CA THR A 43 5.80 -6.88 6.31
C THR A 43 4.30 -6.66 6.42
N LYS A 44 3.81 -5.43 6.21
CA LYS A 44 2.38 -5.13 6.21
C LYS A 44 1.62 -5.75 5.04
N ALA A 45 2.23 -5.82 3.86
CA ALA A 45 1.66 -6.50 2.71
C ALA A 45 1.50 -8.00 2.99
N LEU A 46 2.53 -8.66 3.56
CA LEU A 46 2.47 -10.07 3.94
C LEU A 46 1.42 -10.33 5.03
N ALA A 47 1.36 -9.49 6.07
CA ALA A 47 0.35 -9.61 7.13
C ALA A 47 -1.09 -9.40 6.63
N LYS A 48 -1.28 -8.62 5.55
CA LYS A 48 -2.61 -8.42 4.94
C LYS A 48 -3.04 -9.64 4.11
N VAL A 49 -2.09 -10.39 3.56
CA VAL A 49 -2.37 -11.61 2.78
C VAL A 49 -2.78 -12.77 3.69
N GLU A 50 -2.31 -12.81 4.94
CA GLU A 50 -2.73 -13.83 5.91
C GLU A 50 -4.15 -13.62 6.46
N VAL A 51 -4.79 -12.48 6.16
CA VAL A 51 -6.21 -12.20 6.47
C VAL A 51 -7.04 -12.29 5.19
N PHE A 52 -6.96 -13.44 4.51
CA PHE A 52 -7.96 -13.83 3.52
C PHE A 52 -8.68 -15.05 4.08
N ASP A 53 -9.70 -14.80 4.91
CA ASP A 53 -10.62 -15.83 5.37
C ASP A 53 -11.79 -15.89 4.38
N PRO A 54 -11.83 -16.87 3.46
CA PRO A 54 -12.95 -17.02 2.52
C PRO A 54 -14.29 -17.31 3.23
N ALA A 55 -14.31 -17.61 4.52
CA ALA A 55 -15.54 -17.79 5.28
C ALA A 55 -16.24 -16.46 5.64
N LEU A 56 -15.53 -15.32 5.63
CA LEU A 56 -16.10 -14.03 6.03
C LEU A 56 -16.92 -13.36 4.90
N GLU A 57 -16.67 -13.68 3.62
CA GLU A 57 -17.45 -13.15 2.49
C GLU A 57 -18.81 -13.84 2.30
N ALA A 58 -18.95 -15.10 2.72
CA ALA A 58 -20.23 -15.81 2.61
C ALA A 58 -21.36 -15.13 3.43
N GLN A 59 -21.02 -14.38 4.48
CA GLN A 59 -21.99 -13.62 5.27
C GLN A 59 -22.39 -12.26 4.65
N ALA A 60 -21.61 -11.74 3.69
CA ALA A 60 -21.93 -10.46 3.03
C ALA A 60 -22.89 -10.63 1.84
N CYS A 61 -22.94 -11.81 1.23
CA CYS A 61 -23.87 -12.09 0.12
C CYS A 61 -25.31 -12.43 0.57
N GLU A 62 -25.54 -12.79 1.84
CA GLU A 62 -26.88 -13.16 2.33
C GLU A 62 -27.65 -12.01 3.01
N ALA A 63 -27.04 -10.83 3.18
CA ALA A 63 -27.72 -9.66 3.73
C ALA A 63 -28.40 -8.76 2.66
N GLY A 64 -28.48 -9.22 1.41
CA GLY A 64 -29.31 -8.63 0.35
C GLY A 64 -30.65 -9.33 0.27
N GLY A 65 -31.50 -9.11 1.28
CA GLY A 65 -32.88 -9.59 1.32
C GLY A 65 -33.81 -8.90 0.29
N PRO A 66 -35.00 -9.49 0.07
CA PRO A 66 -35.87 -9.38 -1.11
C PRO A 66 -36.52 -8.01 -1.37
#